data_AF-A0A6I1YQD8-F1
#
_entry.id   AF-A0A6I1YQD8-F1
#
_cell.length_a   1.000
_cell.length_b   1.000
_cell.length_c   1.000
_cell.angle_alpha   90.00
_cell.angle_beta   90.00
_cell.angle_gamma   90.00
#
_symmetry.space_group_name_H-M   'P 1'
#
loop_
_entity.id
_entity.type
_entity.pdbx_description
1 polymer ?
#
loop_
_entity_poly.entity_id
_entity_poly.type
_entity_poly.pdbx_seq_one_letter_code
_entity_poly.pdbx_strand_id
1 'polypeptide(L)'
;MPRHPSLTRILREHIKAESLKPGDFLFQGEKGGMLAGSAIRRAWRTARAEVLFPEEFASPLGRQVYDLRHTCLTNWLNDRIPPAQVAEWAGNSVPVLPAIYARCISGQLGDLKQRILARGDLPDLAETA
;
A
#
# COMPACT_ATOMS: atom_id res chain seq x y z
N MET A 1 6.00 -5.32 8.73
CA MET A 1 5.38 -5.37 7.38
C MET A 1 6.23 -6.24 6.46
N PRO A 2 5.61 -7.11 5.65
CA PRO A 2 6.30 -7.87 4.62
C PRO A 2 6.98 -6.95 3.60
N ARG A 3 8.23 -7.26 3.22
CA ARG A 3 8.95 -6.56 2.15
C ARG A 3 9.15 -7.48 0.97
N HIS A 4 8.85 -6.99 -0.22
CA HIS A 4 9.09 -7.75 -1.44
C HIS A 4 10.60 -8.03 -1.63
N PRO A 5 11.01 -9.24 -2.05
CA PRO A 5 12.42 -9.56 -2.28
C PRO A 5 13.13 -8.58 -3.21
N SER A 6 12.46 -8.12 -4.28
CA SER A 6 13.02 -7.15 -5.22
C SER A 6 13.38 -5.81 -4.54
N LEU A 7 12.54 -5.31 -3.64
CA LEU A 7 12.84 -4.08 -2.89
C LEU A 7 14.06 -4.27 -2.00
N THR A 8 14.14 -5.43 -1.33
CA THR A 8 15.29 -5.75 -0.48
C THR A 8 16.58 -5.82 -1.30
N ARG A 9 16.53 -6.36 -2.52
CA ARG A 9 17.67 -6.40 -3.43
C ARG A 9 18.10 -4.99 -3.86
N ILE A 10 17.17 -4.15 -4.32
CA ILE A 10 17.45 -2.76 -4.73
C ILE A 10 18.10 -1.97 -3.58
N LEU A 11 17.57 -2.07 -2.36
CA LEU A 11 18.13 -1.36 -1.21
C LEU A 11 19.54 -1.85 -0.84
N ARG A 12 19.81 -3.16 -0.96
CA ARG A 12 21.14 -3.71 -0.71
C ARG A 12 22.15 -3.28 -1.78
N GLU A 13 21.74 -3.24 -3.04
CA GLU A 13 22.57 -2.74 -4.14
C GLU A 13 22.91 -1.26 -3.90
N HIS A 14 21.92 -0.45 -3.52
CA HIS A 14 22.09 0.96 -3.17
C HIS A 14 23.07 1.18 -2.00
N ILE A 15 22.90 0.44 -0.89
CA ILE A 15 23.82 0.49 0.26
C ILE A 15 25.27 0.24 -0.15
N LYS A 16 25.50 -0.72 -1.05
CA LYS A 16 26.83 -1.03 -1.57
C LYS A 16 27.36 0.08 -2.48
N ALA A 17 26.54 0.58 -3.39
CA ALA A 17 26.92 1.61 -4.34
C ALA A 17 27.35 2.91 -3.64
N GLU A 18 26.60 3.32 -2.62
CA GLU A 18 26.86 4.52 -1.83
C GLU A 18 27.83 4.29 -0.65
N SER A 19 28.32 3.06 -0.46
CA SER A 19 29.22 2.69 0.64
C SER A 19 28.69 3.08 2.03
N LEU A 20 27.38 2.92 2.25
CA LEU A 20 26.71 3.37 3.48
C LEU A 20 27.14 2.56 4.70
N LYS A 21 27.35 3.26 5.82
CA LYS A 21 27.69 2.70 7.12
C LYS A 21 26.47 2.65 8.05
N PRO A 22 26.51 1.82 9.11
CA PRO A 22 25.47 1.86 10.13
C PRO A 22 25.32 3.27 10.73
N GLY A 23 24.10 3.78 10.74
CA GLY A 23 23.77 5.14 11.18
C GLY A 23 23.63 6.17 10.05
N ASP A 24 24.09 5.85 8.84
CA ASP A 24 23.88 6.71 7.69
C ASP A 24 22.43 6.72 7.23
N PHE A 25 22.00 7.82 6.61
CA PHE A 25 20.72 7.84 5.90
C PHE A 25 20.81 6.94 4.66
N LEU A 26 19.75 6.15 4.42
CA LEU A 26 19.63 5.34 3.20
C LEU A 26 19.69 6.19 1.93
N PHE A 27 19.08 7.38 1.98
CA PHE A 27 19.16 8.35 0.89
C PHE A 27 19.66 9.66 1.46
N GLN A 28 20.80 10.13 0.94
CA GLN A 28 21.48 11.33 1.40
C GLN A 28 21.24 12.48 0.43
N GLY A 29 21.17 13.70 0.96
CA GLY A 29 21.33 14.89 0.11
C GLY A 29 22.78 15.01 -0.37
N GLU A 30 23.01 15.86 -1.37
CA GLU A 30 24.35 16.06 -2.00
C GLU A 30 25.48 16.35 -1.00
N LYS A 31 25.16 16.88 0.19
CA LYS A 31 26.12 17.20 1.25
C LYS A 31 26.20 16.13 2.36
N GLY A 32 25.71 14.91 2.13
CA GLY A 32 25.73 13.80 3.10
C GLY A 32 24.70 13.91 4.24
N GLY A 33 23.78 14.87 4.16
CA GLY A 33 22.75 15.12 5.18
C GLY A 33 21.37 14.55 4.81
N MET A 34 20.35 14.95 5.57
CA MET A 34 18.96 14.59 5.29
C MET A 34 18.55 15.04 3.89
N LEU A 35 17.97 14.13 3.12
CA LEU A 35 17.46 14.44 1.78
C LEU A 35 16.30 15.43 1.86
N ALA A 36 16.39 16.51 1.08
CA ALA A 36 15.34 17.52 1.02
C ALA A 36 14.05 16.95 0.40
N GLY A 37 12.89 17.28 0.98
CA GLY A 37 11.60 16.83 0.44
C GLY A 37 11.30 17.35 -0.98
N SER A 38 11.92 18.46 -1.41
CA SER A 38 11.88 18.94 -2.80
C SER A 38 12.57 17.98 -3.77
N ALA A 39 13.67 17.35 -3.37
CA ALA A 39 14.39 16.37 -4.18
C ALA A 39 13.51 15.13 -4.42
N ILE A 40 12.86 14.62 -3.37
CA ILE A 40 11.92 13.49 -3.47
C ILE A 40 10.77 13.83 -4.43
N ARG A 41 10.16 15.02 -4.30
CA ARG A 41 9.08 15.46 -5.19
C ARG A 41 9.53 15.59 -6.65
N ARG A 42 10.76 16.06 -6.89
CA ARG A 42 11.31 16.18 -8.24
C ARG A 42 11.55 14.79 -8.85
N ALA A 43 12.21 13.90 -8.11
CA ALA A 43 12.46 12.53 -8.55
C ALA A 43 11.14 11.80 -8.89
N TRP A 44 10.12 11.97 -8.05
CA TRP A 44 8.78 11.39 -8.30
C TRP A 44 8.12 11.95 -9.57
N ARG A 45 8.19 13.27 -9.77
CA ARG A 45 7.65 13.89 -11.00
C ARG A 45 8.35 13.38 -12.25
N THR A 46 9.67 13.21 -12.20
CA THR A 46 10.46 12.64 -13.30
C THR A 46 10.02 11.20 -13.58
N ALA A 47 9.97 10.35 -12.55
CA ALA A 47 9.54 8.96 -12.71
C ALA A 47 8.13 8.83 -13.29
N ARG A 48 7.19 9.70 -12.87
CA ARG A 48 5.84 9.75 -13.47
C ARG A 48 5.87 10.10 -14.96
N ALA A 49 6.70 11.07 -15.36
CA ALA A 49 6.79 11.52 -16.74
C ALA A 49 7.41 10.46 -17.67
N GLU A 50 8.24 9.57 -17.13
CA GLU A 50 8.88 8.48 -17.88
C GLU A 50 7.94 7.29 -18.14
N VAL A 51 6.93 7.09 -17.28
CA VAL A 51 6.09 5.87 -17.31
C VAL A 51 4.65 6.14 -17.74
N LEU A 52 4.10 7.32 -17.45
CA LEU A 52 2.70 7.64 -17.73
C LEU A 52 2.52 8.28 -19.11
N PHE A 53 1.37 8.05 -19.72
CA PHE A 53 0.97 8.80 -20.91
C PHE A 53 0.75 10.29 -20.57
N PRO A 54 0.89 11.22 -21.53
CA PRO A 54 0.74 12.66 -21.27
C PRO A 54 -0.56 13.05 -20.57
N GLU A 55 -1.67 12.44 -20.97
CA GLU A 55 -3.00 12.62 -20.38
C GLU A 55 -3.08 12.12 -18.93
N GLU A 56 -2.47 10.97 -18.64
CA GLU A 56 -2.40 10.40 -17.30
C GLU A 56 -1.51 11.24 -16.38
N PHE A 57 -0.38 11.71 -16.91
CA PHE A 57 0.54 12.57 -16.19
C PHE A 57 -0.11 13.89 -15.78
N ALA A 58 -0.93 14.47 -16.67
CA ALA A 58 -1.71 15.68 -16.44
C ALA A 58 -2.88 15.46 -15.46
N SER A 59 -3.37 14.23 -15.33
CA SER A 59 -4.42 13.86 -14.39
C SER A 59 -3.94 13.84 -12.93
N PRO A 60 -4.85 13.72 -11.95
CA PRO A 60 -4.50 13.50 -10.54
C PRO A 60 -3.77 12.17 -10.24
N LEU A 61 -3.66 11.24 -11.20
CA LEU A 61 -3.11 9.90 -11.00
C LEU A 61 -1.69 9.92 -10.40
N GLY A 62 -1.56 9.48 -9.14
CA GLY A 62 -0.28 9.39 -8.45
C GLY A 62 0.45 10.73 -8.34
N ARG A 63 -0.26 11.86 -8.34
CA ARG A 63 0.33 13.21 -8.34
C ARG A 63 1.28 13.43 -7.17
N GLN A 64 1.01 12.83 -6.01
CA GLN A 64 1.84 12.89 -4.82
C GLN A 64 2.53 11.56 -4.57
N VAL A 65 3.72 11.60 -3.97
CA VAL A 65 4.40 10.38 -3.49
C VAL A 65 3.54 9.64 -2.47
N TYR A 66 2.79 10.40 -1.66
CA TYR A 66 1.91 9.84 -0.64
C TYR A 66 0.74 9.03 -1.22
N ASP A 67 0.39 9.23 -2.49
CA ASP A 67 -0.64 8.42 -3.16
C ASP A 67 -0.23 6.94 -3.24
N LEU A 68 1.07 6.63 -3.31
CA LEU A 68 1.58 5.26 -3.25
C LEU A 68 1.18 4.55 -1.96
N ARG A 69 1.13 5.29 -0.84
CA ARG A 69 0.70 4.75 0.44
C ARG A 69 -0.79 4.43 0.43
N HIS A 70 -1.62 5.31 -0.16
CA HIS A 70 -3.05 5.05 -0.33
C HIS A 70 -3.31 3.81 -1.20
N THR A 71 -2.57 3.67 -2.30
CA THR A 71 -2.65 2.49 -3.17
C THR A 71 -2.24 1.22 -2.43
N CYS A 72 -1.13 1.25 -1.69
CA CYS A 72 -0.64 0.10 -0.93
C CYS A 72 -1.67 -0.38 0.13
N LEU A 73 -2.23 0.56 0.90
CA LEU A 73 -3.26 0.28 1.89
C LEU A 73 -4.53 -0.30 1.25
N THR A 74 -4.98 0.30 0.16
CA THR A 74 -6.16 -0.16 -0.58
C THR A 74 -5.95 -1.57 -1.14
N ASN A 75 -4.77 -1.86 -1.69
CA ASN A 75 -4.44 -3.20 -2.20
C ASN A 75 -4.46 -4.25 -1.10
N TRP A 76 -3.81 -4.01 0.04
CA TRP A 76 -3.86 -4.97 1.16
C TRP A 76 -5.28 -5.24 1.67
N LEU A 77 -6.12 -4.21 1.72
CA LEU A 77 -7.53 -4.39 2.11
C LEU A 77 -8.31 -5.20 1.07
N ASN A 78 -8.08 -4.97 -0.22
CA ASN A 78 -8.67 -5.77 -1.29
C ASN A 78 -8.17 -7.22 -1.29
N ASP A 79 -6.89 -7.44 -0.96
CA ASP A 79 -6.24 -8.73 -0.75
C ASP A 79 -6.66 -9.43 0.55
N ARG A 80 -7.72 -8.94 1.22
CA ARG A 80 -8.34 -9.56 2.40
C ARG A 80 -7.45 -9.56 3.65
N ILE A 81 -6.39 -8.76 3.68
CA ILE A 81 -5.57 -8.64 4.88
C ILE A 81 -6.40 -7.97 5.99
N PRO A 82 -6.44 -8.53 7.21
CA PRO A 82 -7.27 -7.98 8.28
C PRO A 82 -6.99 -6.49 8.55
N PRO A 83 -8.02 -5.64 8.71
CA PRO A 83 -7.82 -4.20 8.93
C PRO A 83 -6.92 -3.86 10.13
N ALA A 84 -7.00 -4.63 11.21
CA ALA A 84 -6.10 -4.46 12.36
C ALA A 84 -4.63 -4.65 11.99
N GLN A 85 -4.32 -5.66 11.17
CA GLN A 85 -2.96 -5.93 10.71
C GLN A 85 -2.45 -4.85 9.75
N VAL A 86 -3.32 -4.39 8.84
CA VAL A 86 -3.04 -3.27 7.93
C VAL A 86 -2.75 -2.00 8.72
N ALA A 87 -3.54 -1.71 9.74
CA ALA A 87 -3.38 -0.53 10.60
C ALA A 87 -2.04 -0.57 11.34
N GLU A 88 -1.70 -1.73 11.92
CA GLU A 88 -0.40 -1.95 12.59
C GLU A 88 0.77 -1.70 11.63
N TRP A 89 0.78 -2.31 10.45
CA TRP A 89 1.86 -2.12 9.47
C TRP A 89 1.96 -0.69 8.96
N ALA A 90 0.82 -0.01 8.85
CA ALA A 90 0.77 1.36 8.40
C ALA A 90 1.13 2.37 9.50
N GLY A 91 1.02 2.01 10.78
CA GLY A 91 1.06 2.97 11.88
C GLY A 91 -0.17 3.88 11.95
N ASN A 92 -1.35 3.35 11.58
CA ASN A 92 -2.64 4.04 11.69
C ASN A 92 -3.47 3.44 12.82
N SER A 93 -4.50 4.14 13.28
CA SER A 93 -5.56 3.52 14.08
C SER A 93 -6.50 2.70 13.20
N VAL A 94 -7.08 1.63 13.74
CA VAL A 94 -8.03 0.79 12.99
C VAL A 94 -9.22 1.58 12.44
N PRO A 95 -9.87 2.50 13.18
CA PRO A 95 -11.02 3.26 12.68
C PRO A 95 -10.72 4.17 11.48
N VAL A 96 -9.47 4.59 11.29
CA VAL A 96 -9.07 5.40 10.12
C VAL A 96 -9.23 4.62 8.82
N LEU A 97 -9.02 3.30 8.84
CA LEU A 97 -9.07 2.49 7.62
C LEU A 97 -10.46 2.49 6.96
N PRO A 98 -11.56 2.11 7.64
CA PRO A 98 -12.88 2.16 7.01
C PRO A 98 -13.30 3.60 6.69
N ALA A 99 -12.93 4.59 7.51
CA ALA A 99 -13.29 5.98 7.26
C ALA A 99 -12.72 6.53 5.94
N ILE A 100 -11.49 6.12 5.59
CA ILE A 100 -10.79 6.62 4.40
C ILE A 100 -10.94 5.67 3.20
N TYR A 101 -10.88 4.36 3.41
CA TYR A 101 -10.70 3.39 2.32
C TYR A 101 -11.93 2.53 2.01
N ALA A 102 -13.03 2.62 2.77
CA ALA A 102 -14.19 1.74 2.54
C ALA A 102 -14.74 1.83 1.11
N ARG A 103 -14.74 3.01 0.50
CA ARG A 103 -15.20 3.21 -0.89
C ARG A 103 -14.27 2.61 -1.95
N CYS A 104 -13.06 2.24 -1.56
CA CYS A 104 -12.03 1.68 -2.45
C CYS A 104 -11.87 0.16 -2.31
N ILE A 105 -12.64 -0.46 -1.41
CA ILE A 105 -12.69 -1.91 -1.25
C ILE A 105 -13.77 -2.45 -2.20
N SER A 106 -13.41 -3.37 -3.10
CA SER A 106 -14.33 -3.91 -4.11
C SER A 106 -14.08 -5.40 -4.37
N GLY A 107 -14.97 -6.05 -5.12
CA GLY A 107 -14.81 -7.45 -5.54
C GLY A 107 -14.96 -8.51 -4.44
N GLN A 108 -15.26 -8.11 -3.19
CA GLN A 108 -15.27 -9.06 -2.07
C GLN A 108 -16.59 -9.83 -1.88
N LEU A 109 -17.70 -9.31 -2.41
CA LEU A 109 -19.05 -9.83 -2.13
C LEU A 109 -19.20 -11.32 -2.46
N GLY A 110 -18.65 -11.78 -3.58
CA GLY A 110 -18.79 -13.17 -4.02
C GLY A 110 -18.21 -14.16 -3.01
N ASP A 111 -16.95 -13.99 -2.61
CA ASP A 111 -16.33 -14.87 -1.63
C ASP A 111 -16.85 -14.63 -0.20
N LEU A 112 -17.24 -13.41 0.17
CA LEU A 112 -17.93 -13.19 1.45
C LEU A 112 -19.22 -14.00 1.54
N LYS A 113 -20.01 -14.03 0.47
CA LYS A 113 -21.23 -14.86 0.37
C LYS A 113 -20.90 -16.34 0.52
N GLN A 114 -19.88 -16.84 -0.18
CA GLN A 114 -19.45 -18.24 -0.06
C GLN A 114 -19.07 -18.60 1.39
N ARG A 115 -18.32 -17.73 2.06
CA ARG A 115 -17.90 -17.95 3.45
C ARG A 115 -19.04 -17.90 4.46
N ILE A 116 -20.08 -17.10 4.20
CA ILE A 116 -21.29 -17.05 5.04
C ILE A 116 -22.07 -18.36 4.87
N LEU A 117 -22.32 -18.79 3.63
CA LEU A 117 -23.08 -20.00 3.33
C LEU A 117 -22.37 -21.28 3.80
N ALA A 118 -21.04 -21.30 3.78
CA ALA A 118 -20.25 -22.43 4.26
C ALA A 118 -20.37 -22.70 5.78
N ARG A 119 -20.97 -21.80 6.57
CA ARG A 119 -21.19 -21.99 8.03
C ARG A 119 -22.32 -22.96 8.36
N GLY A 120 -23.02 -23.48 7.35
CA GLY A 120 -24.15 -24.39 7.50
C GLY A 120 -25.47 -23.65 7.62
N ASP A 121 -26.54 -24.31 7.16
CA ASP A 121 -27.90 -23.79 7.24
C ASP A 121 -28.50 -24.03 8.63
N LEU A 122 -29.58 -23.30 8.92
CA LEU A 122 -30.42 -23.60 10.07
C LEU A 122 -30.97 -25.03 9.94
N PRO A 123 -31.16 -25.76 11.05
CA PRO A 123 -31.83 -27.06 10.99
C PRO A 123 -33.19 -26.90 10.32
N ASP A 124 -33.58 -27.88 9.50
CA ASP A 124 -34.89 -27.89 8.82
C ASP A 124 -35.97 -27.51 9.83
N LEU A 125 -36.74 -26.47 9.50
CA LEU A 125 -37.94 -26.15 10.25
C LEU A 125 -38.86 -27.35 10.10
N ALA A 126 -38.89 -28.20 11.14
CA ALA A 126 -39.69 -29.40 11.17
C ALA A 126 -41.10 -29.05 10.68
N GLU A 127 -41.50 -29.66 9.57
CA GLU A 127 -42.87 -29.56 9.08
C GLU A 127 -43.78 -30.06 10.20
N THR A 128 -44.41 -29.11 10.90
CA THR A 128 -45.52 -29.41 11.80
C THR A 128 -46.65 -29.94 10.92
N ALA A 129 -46.83 -31.26 10.98
CA ALA A 129 -47.96 -32.00 10.45
C ALA A 129 -49.29 -31.54 11.08
#